data_AF-A0A5C9EU84-F1
#
_entry.id   AF-A0A5C9EU84-F1
#
_cell.length_a   1.000
_cell.length_b   1.000
_cell.length_c   1.000
_cell.angle_alpha   90.00
_cell.angle_beta   90.00
_cell.angle_gamma   90.00
#
_symmetry.space_group_name_H-M   'P 1'
#
loop_
_entity.id
_entity.type
_entity.pdbx_description
1 polymer ?
#
loop_
_entity_poly.entity_id
_entity_poly.type
_entity_poly.pdbx_seq_one_letter_code
_entity_poly.pdbx_strand_id
1 'polypeptide(L)'
;MSKISSLLKKKFVPVYICFILTILLYGIIFLLARFPNILFGLGIPEEFVTHFVKIIPGPLWSDILLLYLIPLGVYIGMQYLSPYSTRFYMRLHKSFYVLRTKPIYGINPNEGHISTGKIFLRLLKGSFLSFVIATGIMQFGLTPIFRHITGEPGTIITLFRAEAIFLATFFFSFLIVIIYFPIWNLEDSGLVAYRKFTKKRKNPDIEGVNRIFRDFIEYSISFSTILVYFNLFFNTLTWVINYDPTGASLLIPLILIFLPFLIPGLYAIPMILYELNFDKNMKRIHKHLEKKEIPHIAVPDFYDLVKKGEKK
;
A
#
# COMPACT_ATOMS: atom_id res chain seq x y z
N MET A 1 8.00 -7.09 29.84
CA MET A 1 7.50 -5.71 29.82
C MET A 1 8.05 -4.81 28.70
N SER A 2 9.22 -5.07 28.08
CA SER A 2 9.81 -4.16 27.07
C SER A 2 9.19 -4.19 25.65
N LYS A 3 8.45 -5.25 25.27
CA LYS A 3 7.82 -5.31 23.93
C LYS A 3 6.50 -4.52 23.85
N ILE A 4 5.76 -4.36 24.94
CA ILE A 4 4.51 -3.60 24.94
C ILE A 4 4.78 -2.09 24.87
N SER A 5 5.84 -1.60 25.51
CA SER A 5 6.26 -0.20 25.36
C SER A 5 6.71 0.14 23.93
N SER A 6 7.17 -0.85 23.16
CA SER A 6 7.49 -0.64 21.74
C SER A 6 6.26 -0.48 20.84
N LEU A 7 5.12 -1.05 21.21
CA LEU A 7 3.84 -0.87 20.50
C LEU A 7 3.36 0.57 20.67
N LEU A 8 3.44 1.13 21.88
CA LEU A 8 3.02 2.51 22.18
C LEU A 8 4.05 3.59 21.79
N LYS A 9 5.04 3.29 20.93
CA LYS A 9 5.96 4.31 20.43
C LYS A 9 5.18 5.37 19.64
N LYS A 10 5.47 6.66 19.91
CA LYS A 10 4.96 7.82 19.13
C LYS A 10 5.07 7.62 17.60
N LYS A 11 6.03 6.79 17.18
CA LYS A 11 6.27 6.35 15.81
C LYS A 11 5.07 5.69 15.10
N PHE A 12 4.09 5.13 15.81
CA PHE A 12 2.92 4.50 15.18
C PHE A 12 1.62 5.31 15.33
N VAL A 13 1.67 6.51 15.91
CA VAL A 13 0.49 7.35 16.12
C VAL A 13 -0.33 7.57 14.84
N PRO A 14 0.26 7.92 13.67
CA PRO A 14 -0.52 8.08 12.44
C PRO A 14 -1.22 6.79 12.01
N VAL A 15 -0.56 5.64 12.21
CA VAL A 15 -1.08 4.32 11.87
C VAL A 15 -2.25 3.95 12.79
N TYR A 16 -2.15 4.24 14.08
CA TYR A 16 -3.23 4.06 15.04
C TYR A 16 -4.42 4.98 14.76
N ILE A 17 -4.17 6.23 14.37
CA ILE A 17 -5.23 7.15 13.96
C ILE A 17 -5.98 6.58 12.75
N CYS A 18 -5.27 6.13 11.70
CA CYS A 18 -5.92 5.49 10.55
C CYS A 18 -6.73 4.24 10.94
N PHE A 19 -6.20 3.41 11.84
CA PHE A 19 -6.91 2.23 12.35
C PHE A 19 -8.20 2.60 13.10
N ILE A 20 -8.12 3.57 14.02
CA ILE A 20 -9.28 4.08 14.77
C ILE A 20 -10.30 4.71 13.82
N LEU A 21 -9.85 5.56 12.89
CA LEU A 21 -10.73 6.19 11.89
C LEU A 21 -11.42 5.16 11.00
N THR A 22 -10.72 4.08 10.64
CA THR A 22 -11.31 2.98 9.86
C THR A 22 -12.41 2.28 10.66
N ILE A 23 -12.14 1.92 11.93
CA ILE A 23 -13.14 1.31 12.81
C ILE A 23 -14.33 2.25 13.03
N LEU A 24 -14.07 3.54 13.27
CA LEU A 24 -15.12 4.55 13.44
C LEU A 24 -15.96 4.69 12.19
N LEU A 25 -15.35 4.72 10.99
CA LEU A 25 -16.08 4.78 9.73
C LEU A 25 -16.99 3.55 9.56
N TYR A 26 -16.46 2.34 9.77
CA TYR A 26 -17.28 1.12 9.71
C TYR A 26 -18.40 1.13 10.76
N GLY A 27 -18.11 1.61 11.97
CA GLY A 27 -19.11 1.75 13.04
C GLY A 27 -20.19 2.76 12.70
N ILE A 28 -19.83 3.89 12.10
CA ILE A 28 -20.77 4.92 11.62
C ILE A 28 -21.63 4.35 10.50
N ILE A 29 -21.04 3.66 9.52
CA ILE A 29 -21.77 2.98 8.44
C ILE A 29 -22.75 1.98 9.05
N PHE A 30 -22.32 1.16 10.00
CA PHE A 30 -23.17 0.18 10.67
C PHE A 30 -24.33 0.83 11.46
N LEU A 31 -24.08 1.92 12.17
CA LEU A 31 -25.11 2.64 12.94
C LEU A 31 -26.12 3.33 12.03
N LEU A 32 -25.64 4.02 10.99
CA LEU A 32 -26.49 4.62 9.95
C LEU A 32 -27.35 3.57 9.25
N ALA A 33 -26.79 2.39 9.08
CA ALA A 33 -27.46 1.26 8.49
C ALA A 33 -28.53 0.67 9.43
N ARG A 34 -28.22 0.49 10.72
CA ARG A 34 -29.16 -0.08 11.69
C ARG A 34 -30.29 0.88 12.06
N PHE A 35 -30.05 2.19 11.96
CA PHE A 35 -30.95 3.23 12.42
C PHE A 35 -31.03 4.40 11.42
N PRO A 36 -31.77 4.23 10.31
CA PRO A 36 -31.82 5.19 9.20
C PRO A 36 -32.34 6.59 9.59
N ASN A 37 -33.03 6.74 10.73
CA ASN A 37 -33.60 8.02 11.16
C ASN A 37 -32.71 8.84 12.11
N ILE A 38 -31.49 8.39 12.44
CA ILE A 38 -30.63 9.05 13.44
C ILE A 38 -30.06 10.41 12.98
N LEU A 39 -29.90 10.62 11.67
CA LEU A 39 -29.23 11.80 11.11
C LEU A 39 -30.17 12.61 10.20
N PHE A 40 -31.27 13.12 10.75
CA PHE A 40 -32.19 14.04 10.04
C PHE A 40 -32.71 13.52 8.68
N GLY A 41 -32.88 12.19 8.53
CA GLY A 41 -33.32 11.59 7.27
C GLY A 41 -32.21 11.33 6.23
N LEU A 42 -30.93 11.58 6.56
CA LEU A 42 -29.76 11.17 5.78
C LEU A 42 -29.35 9.70 6.03
N GLY A 43 -30.29 8.86 6.44
CA GLY A 43 -30.06 7.43 6.64
C GLY A 43 -29.63 6.74 5.37
N ILE A 44 -28.74 5.77 5.50
CA ILE A 44 -28.50 4.80 4.44
C ILE A 44 -29.81 3.99 4.30
N PRO A 45 -30.49 3.97 3.13
CA PRO A 45 -31.77 3.28 3.00
C PRO A 45 -31.64 1.79 3.38
N GLU A 46 -32.66 1.19 3.98
CA GLU A 46 -32.57 -0.17 4.55
C GLU A 46 -32.19 -1.25 3.52
N GLU A 47 -32.54 -1.03 2.26
CA GLU A 47 -32.12 -1.82 1.08
C GLU A 47 -30.59 -1.84 0.93
N PHE A 48 -29.91 -0.73 1.21
CA PHE A 48 -28.44 -0.67 1.19
C PHE A 48 -27.81 -1.39 2.35
N VAL A 49 -28.50 -1.49 3.49
CA VAL A 49 -27.99 -2.11 4.73
C VAL A 49 -28.08 -3.61 4.67
N THR A 50 -29.24 -4.08 4.21
CA THR A 50 -29.50 -5.49 3.94
C THR A 50 -28.62 -6.00 2.79
N HIS A 51 -28.24 -5.12 1.86
CA HIS A 51 -27.31 -5.45 0.79
C HIS A 51 -25.85 -5.08 1.11
N PHE A 52 -25.53 -4.29 2.14
CA PHE A 52 -24.16 -3.88 2.42
C PHE A 52 -23.30 -5.13 2.64
N VAL A 53 -22.20 -5.19 1.90
CA VAL A 53 -21.59 -6.45 1.50
C VAL A 53 -21.31 -7.42 2.64
N LYS A 54 -21.92 -8.60 2.52
CA LYS A 54 -21.43 -9.86 3.06
C LYS A 54 -20.34 -10.38 2.12
N ILE A 55 -19.06 -10.21 2.47
CA ILE A 55 -17.94 -10.79 1.72
C ILE A 55 -17.99 -12.31 1.87
N ILE A 56 -18.29 -12.77 3.09
CA ILE A 56 -18.66 -14.15 3.38
C ILE A 56 -20.09 -14.17 3.90
N PRO A 57 -20.91 -15.19 3.57
CA PRO A 57 -22.19 -15.40 4.24
C PRO A 57 -21.99 -15.45 5.77
N GLY A 58 -22.37 -14.38 6.47
CA GLY A 58 -22.09 -14.19 7.89
C GLY A 58 -22.52 -12.79 8.38
N PRO A 59 -22.31 -12.47 9.67
CA PRO A 59 -22.51 -11.12 10.21
C PRO A 59 -21.41 -10.16 9.74
N LEU A 60 -21.68 -8.86 9.63
CA LEU A 60 -20.71 -7.83 9.18
C LEU A 60 -19.35 -7.88 9.92
N TRP A 61 -19.34 -8.36 11.16
CA TRP A 61 -18.12 -8.58 11.95
C TRP A 61 -17.18 -9.65 11.37
N SER A 62 -17.68 -10.69 10.69
CA SER A 62 -16.83 -11.70 10.04
C SER A 62 -16.03 -11.07 8.91
N ASP A 63 -16.63 -10.15 8.17
CA ASP A 63 -15.97 -9.48 7.05
C ASP A 63 -14.92 -8.48 7.56
N ILE A 64 -15.22 -7.72 8.62
CA ILE A 64 -14.21 -6.88 9.28
C ILE A 64 -13.04 -7.73 9.77
N LEU A 65 -13.30 -8.87 10.40
CA LEU A 65 -12.25 -9.74 10.92
C LEU A 65 -11.39 -10.30 9.78
N LEU A 66 -11.98 -10.72 8.67
CA LEU A 66 -11.26 -11.18 7.47
C LEU A 66 -10.43 -10.07 6.83
N LEU A 67 -10.95 -8.84 6.78
CA LEU A 67 -10.25 -7.67 6.25
C LEU A 67 -8.94 -7.38 7.01
N TYR A 68 -8.84 -7.73 8.29
CA TYR A 68 -7.60 -7.64 9.06
C TYR A 68 -6.77 -8.93 9.05
N LEU A 69 -7.41 -10.10 9.06
CA LEU A 69 -6.71 -11.38 9.07
C LEU A 69 -6.01 -11.69 7.75
N ILE A 70 -6.58 -11.32 6.60
CA ILE A 70 -5.97 -11.60 5.29
C ILE A 70 -4.64 -10.83 5.12
N PRO A 71 -4.57 -9.50 5.30
CA PRO A 71 -3.30 -8.78 5.24
C PRO A 71 -2.27 -9.29 6.25
N LEU A 72 -2.73 -9.71 7.44
CA LEU A 72 -1.86 -10.30 8.46
C LEU A 72 -1.29 -11.65 8.01
N GLY A 73 -2.11 -12.56 7.50
CA GLY A 73 -1.68 -13.85 6.97
C GLY A 73 -0.72 -13.71 5.80
N VAL A 74 -1.02 -12.81 4.87
CA VAL A 74 -0.13 -12.45 3.75
C VAL A 74 1.20 -11.92 4.28
N TYR A 75 1.19 -11.01 5.25
CA TYR A 75 2.41 -10.50 5.86
C TYR A 75 3.27 -11.61 6.48
N ILE A 76 2.68 -12.52 7.26
CA ILE A 76 3.39 -13.63 7.88
C ILE A 76 4.03 -14.53 6.82
N GLY A 77 3.29 -14.87 5.76
CA GLY A 77 3.79 -15.65 4.64
C GLY A 77 4.95 -14.96 3.92
N MET A 78 4.79 -13.67 3.61
CA MET A 78 5.82 -12.87 2.93
C MET A 78 7.07 -12.66 3.80
N GLN A 79 6.90 -12.57 5.13
CA GLN A 79 8.01 -12.51 6.06
C GLN A 79 8.85 -13.79 6.04
N TYR A 80 8.22 -14.96 5.89
CA TYR A 80 8.94 -16.22 5.72
C TYR A 80 9.66 -16.29 4.37
N LEU A 81 9.02 -15.78 3.31
CA LEU A 81 9.56 -15.77 1.95
C LEU A 81 10.59 -14.65 1.71
N SER A 82 10.82 -13.76 2.67
CA SER A 82 11.64 -12.56 2.51
C SER A 82 13.03 -12.80 1.88
N PRO A 83 13.81 -13.84 2.25
CA PRO A 83 15.14 -14.04 1.68
C PRO A 83 15.06 -14.46 0.21
N TYR A 84 14.03 -15.24 -0.13
CA TYR A 84 13.79 -15.72 -1.49
C TYR A 84 13.25 -14.59 -2.37
N SER A 85 12.32 -13.77 -1.86
CA SER A 85 11.77 -12.64 -2.60
C SER A 85 12.83 -11.58 -2.88
N THR A 86 13.68 -11.25 -1.91
CA THR A 86 14.80 -10.30 -2.10
C THR A 86 15.73 -10.79 -3.21
N ARG A 87 16.08 -12.08 -3.21
CA ARG A 87 16.92 -12.68 -4.26
C ARG A 87 16.24 -12.68 -5.62
N PHE A 88 14.94 -13.00 -5.67
CA PHE A 88 14.17 -12.99 -6.90
C PHE A 88 14.16 -11.59 -7.53
N TYR A 89 13.83 -10.56 -6.75
CA TYR A 89 13.83 -9.19 -7.25
C TYR A 89 15.23 -8.68 -7.61
N MET A 90 16.28 -9.12 -6.92
CA MET A 90 17.66 -8.83 -7.33
C MET A 90 17.97 -9.42 -8.73
N ARG A 91 17.50 -10.65 -9.02
CA ARG A 91 17.63 -11.25 -10.35
C ARG A 91 16.81 -10.52 -11.40
N LEU A 92 15.59 -10.10 -11.05
CA LEU A 92 14.73 -9.30 -11.92
C LEU A 92 15.36 -7.92 -12.21
N HIS A 93 15.98 -7.31 -11.20
CA HIS A 93 16.80 -6.12 -11.40
C HIS A 93 17.91 -6.37 -12.43
N LYS A 94 18.62 -7.51 -12.31
CA LYS A 94 19.70 -7.88 -13.23
C LYS A 94 19.20 -8.03 -14.67
N SER A 95 17.95 -8.48 -14.89
CA SER A 95 17.40 -8.64 -16.24
C SER A 95 17.17 -7.32 -16.98
N PHE A 96 16.98 -6.19 -16.28
CA PHE A 96 16.93 -4.88 -16.94
C PHE A 96 18.26 -4.47 -17.59
N TYR A 97 19.35 -5.16 -17.28
CA TYR A 97 20.70 -4.87 -17.78
C TYR A 97 21.23 -5.95 -18.74
N VAL A 98 20.37 -6.78 -19.36
CA VAL A 98 20.80 -7.84 -20.30
C VAL A 98 21.65 -7.29 -21.45
N LEU A 99 21.30 -6.10 -21.98
CA LEU A 99 22.01 -5.43 -23.08
C LEU A 99 23.05 -4.40 -22.60
N ARG A 100 23.34 -4.35 -21.30
CA ARG A 100 24.21 -3.34 -20.67
C ARG A 100 25.25 -4.02 -19.79
N THR A 101 26.20 -3.24 -19.26
CA THR A 101 27.13 -3.73 -18.24
C THR A 101 26.35 -4.26 -17.04
N LYS A 102 26.48 -5.56 -16.76
CA LYS A 102 25.77 -6.21 -15.66
C LYS A 102 26.22 -5.60 -14.32
N PRO A 103 25.27 -5.26 -13.43
CA PRO A 103 25.62 -4.80 -12.09
C PRO A 103 26.22 -5.94 -11.29
N ILE A 104 27.12 -5.58 -10.39
CA ILE A 104 27.57 -6.43 -9.30
C ILE A 104 26.86 -5.95 -8.04
N TYR A 105 26.65 -6.83 -7.07
CA TYR A 105 25.81 -6.56 -5.91
C TYR A 105 26.63 -6.61 -4.64
N GLY A 106 26.27 -5.77 -3.67
CA GLY A 106 26.82 -5.79 -2.33
C GLY A 106 25.75 -5.46 -1.30
N ILE A 107 25.99 -5.89 -0.08
CA ILE A 107 25.18 -5.53 1.08
C ILE A 107 25.87 -4.33 1.71
N ASN A 108 25.22 -3.16 1.70
CA ASN A 108 25.62 -2.08 2.59
C ASN A 108 24.92 -2.34 3.93
N PRO A 109 25.63 -2.73 5.00
CA PRO A 109 25.02 -2.89 6.32
C PRO A 109 24.58 -1.51 6.80
N ASN A 110 23.36 -1.13 6.42
CA ASN A 110 22.75 0.09 6.91
C ASN A 110 22.48 -0.09 8.41
N GLU A 111 22.91 0.87 9.22
CA GLU A 111 22.37 1.09 10.56
C GLU A 111 20.97 1.68 10.42
N GLY A 112 20.00 0.85 10.03
CA GLY A 112 18.77 1.36 9.40
C GLY A 112 17.53 1.26 10.27
N HIS A 113 17.36 2.13 11.27
CA HIS A 113 16.02 2.37 11.82
C HIS A 113 15.13 3.07 10.77
N ILE A 114 14.01 2.46 10.38
CA ILE A 114 13.06 3.07 9.45
C ILE A 114 12.37 4.25 10.15
N SER A 115 12.31 5.45 9.58
CA SER A 115 11.60 6.56 10.21
C SER A 115 10.07 6.38 10.16
N THR A 116 9.35 7.00 11.09
CA THR A 116 7.87 7.04 11.12
C THR A 116 7.29 7.48 9.78
N GLY A 117 7.80 8.60 9.25
CA GLY A 117 7.32 9.18 8.00
C GLY A 117 7.51 8.23 6.82
N LYS A 118 8.60 7.46 6.79
CA LYS A 118 8.86 6.48 5.75
C LYS A 118 7.89 5.29 5.80
N ILE A 119 7.57 4.80 7.01
CA ILE A 119 6.56 3.74 7.20
C ILE A 119 5.19 4.22 6.71
N PHE A 120 4.77 5.41 7.14
CA PHE A 120 3.47 5.97 6.75
C PHE A 120 3.38 6.23 5.25
N LEU A 121 4.44 6.76 4.63
CA LEU A 121 4.49 7.00 3.19
C LEU A 121 4.39 5.69 2.38
N ARG A 122 5.01 4.60 2.85
CA ARG A 122 4.88 3.27 2.22
C ARG A 122 3.43 2.78 2.24
N LEU A 123 2.74 2.96 3.35
CA LEU A 123 1.34 2.58 3.50
C LEU A 123 0.42 3.42 2.60
N LEU A 124 0.64 4.73 2.55
CA LEU A 124 -0.11 5.60 1.65
C LEU A 124 0.10 5.18 0.19
N LYS A 125 1.34 4.98 -0.25
CA LYS A 125 1.63 4.53 -1.62
C LYS A 125 0.90 3.23 -1.97
N GLY A 126 0.97 2.23 -1.09
CA GLY A 126 0.23 0.98 -1.28
C GLY A 126 -1.29 1.21 -1.37
N SER A 127 -1.83 2.09 -0.54
CA SER A 127 -3.27 2.40 -0.50
C SER A 127 -3.74 3.15 -1.75
N PHE A 128 -2.98 4.15 -2.21
CA PHE A 128 -3.26 4.86 -3.45
C PHE A 128 -3.17 3.93 -4.66
N LEU A 129 -2.17 3.05 -4.73
CA LEU A 129 -2.11 2.07 -5.81
C LEU A 129 -3.32 1.13 -5.80
N SER A 130 -3.75 0.70 -4.61
CA SER A 130 -4.92 -0.20 -4.45
C SER A 130 -6.15 0.48 -5.03
N PHE A 131 -6.31 1.75 -4.72
CA PHE A 131 -7.45 2.56 -5.16
C PHE A 131 -7.43 2.80 -6.67
N VAL A 132 -6.25 3.08 -7.23
CA VAL A 132 -6.07 3.23 -8.68
C VAL A 132 -6.44 1.95 -9.42
N ILE A 133 -5.92 0.81 -8.98
CA ILE A 133 -6.20 -0.49 -9.61
C ILE A 133 -7.69 -0.84 -9.48
N ALA A 134 -8.26 -0.67 -8.29
CA ALA A 134 -9.68 -0.90 -8.04
C ALA A 134 -10.55 -0.08 -8.99
N THR A 135 -10.31 1.23 -9.07
CA THR A 135 -11.10 2.12 -9.92
C THR A 135 -10.90 1.81 -11.40
N GLY A 136 -9.67 1.51 -11.83
CA GLY A 136 -9.40 1.10 -13.22
C GLY A 136 -10.16 -0.16 -13.60
N ILE A 137 -10.17 -1.19 -12.75
CA ILE A 137 -10.90 -2.44 -12.97
C ILE A 137 -12.41 -2.20 -13.05
N MET A 138 -12.95 -1.29 -12.22
CA MET A 138 -14.36 -0.91 -12.32
C MET A 138 -14.69 -0.26 -13.66
N GLN A 139 -13.78 0.58 -14.20
CA GLN A 139 -13.97 1.20 -15.52
C GLN A 139 -13.98 0.19 -16.67
N PHE A 140 -13.32 -0.97 -16.52
CA PHE A 140 -13.39 -2.08 -17.48
C PHE A 140 -14.67 -2.93 -17.38
N GLY A 141 -15.67 -2.51 -16.60
CA GLY A 141 -16.95 -3.21 -16.48
C GLY A 141 -16.92 -4.42 -15.55
N LEU A 142 -15.87 -4.58 -14.75
CA LEU A 142 -15.72 -5.68 -13.79
C LEU A 142 -16.36 -5.40 -12.42
N THR A 143 -17.25 -4.41 -12.36
CA THR A 143 -18.07 -4.13 -11.17
C THR A 143 -18.82 -5.33 -10.63
N PRO A 144 -19.44 -6.21 -11.47
CA PRO A 144 -20.16 -7.40 -11.01
C PRO A 144 -19.32 -8.38 -10.18
N ILE A 145 -17.98 -8.36 -10.28
CA ILE A 145 -17.10 -9.21 -9.46
C ILE A 145 -17.21 -8.85 -7.97
N PHE A 146 -17.34 -7.55 -7.68
CA PHE A 146 -17.38 -7.05 -6.30
C PHE A 146 -18.79 -6.69 -5.86
N ARG A 147 -19.65 -6.31 -6.80
CA ARG A 147 -21.04 -5.93 -6.53
C ARG A 147 -21.90 -6.16 -7.77
N HIS A 148 -22.89 -7.04 -7.66
CA HIS A 148 -23.89 -7.21 -8.72
C HIS A 148 -24.84 -6.00 -8.69
N ILE A 149 -24.95 -5.28 -9.80
CA ILE A 149 -25.77 -4.07 -9.93
C ILE A 149 -26.75 -4.32 -11.08
N THR A 150 -27.92 -4.90 -10.79
CA THR A 150 -28.96 -5.11 -11.81
C THR A 150 -30.32 -4.68 -11.28
N GLY A 151 -31.03 -3.86 -12.06
CA GLY A 151 -32.43 -3.49 -11.80
C GLY A 151 -32.63 -2.28 -10.87
N GLU A 152 -31.58 -1.57 -10.49
CA GLU A 152 -31.64 -0.55 -9.44
C GLU A 152 -31.91 0.87 -10.00
N PRO A 153 -32.69 1.72 -9.30
CA PRO A 153 -32.89 3.13 -9.63
C PRO A 153 -31.57 3.92 -9.72
N GLY A 154 -31.56 4.99 -10.51
CA GLY A 154 -30.36 5.77 -10.86
C GLY A 154 -29.44 6.14 -9.68
N THR A 155 -29.97 6.72 -8.60
CA THR A 155 -29.21 7.14 -7.40
C THR A 155 -28.60 5.99 -6.61
N ILE A 156 -29.18 4.80 -6.72
CA ILE A 156 -28.71 3.59 -6.04
C ILE A 156 -27.51 2.99 -6.79
N ILE A 157 -27.47 3.13 -8.12
CA ILE A 157 -26.39 2.64 -8.96
C ILE A 157 -25.04 3.32 -8.64
N THR A 158 -25.01 4.64 -8.44
CA THR A 158 -23.75 5.37 -8.16
C THR A 158 -23.17 4.98 -6.81
N LEU A 159 -24.03 4.84 -5.80
CA LEU A 159 -23.64 4.38 -4.47
C LEU A 159 -23.12 2.93 -4.51
N PHE A 160 -23.76 2.02 -5.24
CA PHE A 160 -23.26 0.65 -5.41
C PHE A 160 -21.95 0.57 -6.19
N ARG A 161 -21.72 1.47 -7.14
CA ARG A 161 -20.40 1.60 -7.79
C ARG A 161 -19.34 2.07 -6.81
N ALA A 162 -19.66 3.02 -5.93
CA ALA A 162 -18.75 3.49 -4.89
C ALA A 162 -18.43 2.38 -3.88
N GLU A 163 -19.43 1.60 -3.48
CA GLU A 163 -19.27 0.40 -2.64
C GLU A 163 -18.38 -0.65 -3.33
N ALA A 164 -18.59 -0.89 -4.63
CA ALA A 164 -17.74 -1.81 -5.38
C ALA A 164 -16.27 -1.33 -5.44
N ILE A 165 -16.03 -0.03 -5.63
CA ILE A 165 -14.69 0.57 -5.57
C ILE A 165 -14.10 0.37 -4.17
N PHE A 166 -14.88 0.60 -3.12
CA PHE A 166 -14.47 0.40 -1.72
C PHE A 166 -13.96 -1.04 -1.50
N LEU A 167 -14.78 -2.04 -1.81
CA LEU A 167 -14.43 -3.46 -1.66
C LEU A 167 -13.25 -3.88 -2.54
N ALA A 168 -13.26 -3.45 -3.80
CA ALA A 168 -12.18 -3.74 -4.72
C ALA A 168 -10.86 -3.16 -4.20
N THR A 169 -10.90 -1.95 -3.62
CA THR A 169 -9.71 -1.34 -3.04
C THR A 169 -9.17 -2.16 -1.87
N PHE A 170 -10.04 -2.73 -1.03
CA PHE A 170 -9.62 -3.67 0.02
C PHE A 170 -9.05 -4.97 -0.52
N PHE A 171 -9.66 -5.53 -1.57
CA PHE A 171 -9.15 -6.73 -2.21
C PHE A 171 -7.76 -6.49 -2.84
N PHE A 172 -7.57 -5.39 -3.56
CA PHE A 172 -6.26 -5.10 -4.16
C PHE A 172 -5.20 -4.72 -3.11
N SER A 173 -5.65 -4.32 -1.92
CA SER A 173 -4.79 -3.97 -0.81
C SER A 173 -3.84 -5.12 -0.43
N PHE A 174 -4.37 -6.31 -0.16
CA PHE A 174 -3.51 -7.45 0.20
C PHE A 174 -2.61 -7.90 -0.97
N LEU A 175 -3.10 -7.83 -2.21
CA LEU A 175 -2.31 -8.16 -3.41
C LEU A 175 -1.11 -7.21 -3.57
N ILE A 176 -1.32 -5.93 -3.29
CA ILE A 176 -0.25 -4.92 -3.35
C ILE A 176 0.80 -5.18 -2.28
N VAL A 177 0.42 -5.64 -1.08
CA VAL A 177 1.41 -6.05 -0.07
C VAL A 177 2.32 -7.16 -0.60
N ILE A 178 1.79 -8.15 -1.33
CA ILE A 178 2.60 -9.22 -1.93
C ILE A 178 3.67 -8.65 -2.88
N ILE A 179 3.33 -7.61 -3.64
CA ILE A 179 4.22 -6.98 -4.62
C ILE A 179 5.21 -6.02 -3.95
N TYR A 180 4.78 -5.28 -2.92
CA TYR A 180 5.56 -4.21 -2.29
C TYR A 180 6.46 -4.69 -1.17
N PHE A 181 6.05 -5.72 -0.44
CA PHE A 181 6.84 -6.26 0.65
C PHE A 181 8.26 -6.69 0.23
N PRO A 182 8.46 -7.36 -0.92
CA PRO A 182 9.80 -7.63 -1.46
C PRO A 182 10.61 -6.37 -1.77
N ILE A 183 9.97 -5.32 -2.26
CA ILE A 183 10.62 -4.04 -2.61
C ILE A 183 11.07 -3.32 -1.34
N TRP A 184 10.24 -3.34 -0.29
CA TRP A 184 10.63 -2.82 1.04
C TRP A 184 11.80 -3.61 1.62
N ASN A 185 11.78 -4.95 1.52
CA ASN A 185 12.90 -5.78 1.98
C ASN A 185 14.19 -5.48 1.20
N LEU A 186 14.12 -5.24 -0.11
CA LEU A 186 15.28 -4.84 -0.91
C LEU A 186 15.87 -3.52 -0.40
N GLU A 187 15.02 -2.51 -0.20
CA GLU A 187 15.43 -1.21 0.31
C GLU A 187 16.05 -1.32 1.71
N ASP A 188 15.39 -2.06 2.59
CA ASP A 188 15.75 -2.15 3.99
C ASP A 188 16.96 -3.06 4.24
N SER A 189 17.18 -4.06 3.37
CA SER A 189 18.37 -4.92 3.43
C SER A 189 19.67 -4.19 3.08
N GLY A 190 19.59 -2.96 2.59
CA GLY A 190 20.76 -2.19 2.16
C GLY A 190 21.43 -2.75 0.91
N LEU A 191 20.68 -3.49 0.08
CA LEU A 191 21.23 -4.08 -1.13
C LEU A 191 21.53 -2.99 -2.18
N VAL A 192 22.81 -2.87 -2.52
CA VAL A 192 23.31 -1.92 -3.52
C VAL A 192 23.79 -2.65 -4.77
N ALA A 193 23.54 -2.05 -5.92
CA ALA A 193 24.10 -2.45 -7.20
C ALA A 193 25.22 -1.47 -7.58
N TYR A 194 26.39 -2.00 -7.93
CA TYR A 194 27.50 -1.22 -8.44
C TYR A 194 27.84 -1.60 -9.88
N ARG A 195 28.04 -0.60 -10.73
CA ARG A 195 28.40 -0.79 -12.14
C ARG A 195 29.83 -0.30 -12.37
N LYS A 196 30.74 -1.24 -12.66
CA LYS A 196 32.11 -0.93 -13.09
C LYS A 196 32.18 -0.92 -14.62
N PHE A 197 32.34 0.25 -15.22
CA PHE A 197 32.51 0.37 -16.67
C PHE A 197 33.97 0.04 -17.05
N THR A 198 34.24 -1.24 -17.36
CA THR A 198 35.52 -1.63 -17.94
C THR A 198 35.76 -0.86 -19.25
N LYS A 199 36.93 -0.24 -19.39
CA LYS A 199 37.40 0.50 -20.58
C LYS A 199 36.75 1.86 -20.87
N LYS A 200 35.92 2.42 -19.97
CA LYS A 200 35.41 3.80 -20.09
C LYS A 200 35.76 4.58 -18.82
N ARG A 201 36.28 5.82 -18.94
CA ARG A 201 36.39 6.76 -17.81
C ARG A 201 34.98 7.24 -17.43
N LYS A 202 34.25 6.40 -16.70
CA LYS A 202 32.98 6.74 -16.06
C LYS A 202 33.10 6.42 -14.59
N ASN A 203 32.55 7.31 -13.77
CA ASN A 203 32.48 7.08 -12.34
C ASN A 203 31.66 5.81 -12.08
N PRO A 204 32.05 4.99 -11.09
CA PRO A 204 31.25 3.86 -10.67
C PRO A 204 29.91 4.38 -10.17
N ASP A 205 28.84 3.77 -10.67
CA ASP A 205 27.48 4.12 -10.27
C ASP A 205 27.02 3.12 -9.20
N ILE A 206 26.64 3.64 -8.04
CA ILE A 206 26.16 2.88 -6.88
C ILE A 206 24.73 3.30 -6.63
N GLU A 207 23.80 2.37 -6.82
CA GLU A 207 22.38 2.63 -6.65
C GLU A 207 21.74 1.55 -5.78
N GLY A 208 20.74 1.92 -4.98
CA GLY A 208 19.90 0.96 -4.29
C GLY A 208 19.14 0.11 -5.31
N VAL A 209 19.15 -1.22 -5.16
CA VAL A 209 18.45 -2.13 -6.09
C VAL A 209 16.95 -1.85 -6.14
N ASN A 210 16.39 -1.30 -5.06
CA ASN A 210 15.01 -0.88 -4.96
C ASN A 210 14.67 0.36 -5.81
N ARG A 211 15.66 1.17 -6.24
CA ARG A 211 15.43 2.48 -6.89
C ARG A 211 14.57 2.36 -8.15
N ILE A 212 14.90 1.44 -9.05
CA ILE A 212 14.14 1.26 -10.31
C ILE A 212 12.67 0.94 -10.01
N PHE A 213 12.44 0.03 -9.07
CA PHE A 213 11.09 -0.36 -8.68
C PHE A 213 10.35 0.79 -8.02
N ARG A 214 11.01 1.48 -7.08
CA ARG A 214 10.44 2.61 -6.33
C ARG A 214 10.09 3.76 -7.25
N ASP A 215 11.00 4.19 -8.11
CA ASP A 215 10.81 5.35 -8.97
C ASP A 215 9.66 5.05 -9.98
N PHE A 216 9.65 3.87 -10.62
CA PHE A 216 8.55 3.45 -11.50
C PHE A 216 7.19 3.46 -10.79
N ILE A 217 7.15 2.92 -9.58
CA ILE A 217 5.96 2.88 -8.73
C ILE A 217 5.49 4.28 -8.36
N GLU A 218 6.38 5.15 -7.91
CA GLU A 218 6.05 6.48 -7.43
C GLU A 218 5.45 7.35 -8.54
N TYR A 219 6.05 7.31 -9.73
CA TYR A 219 5.52 8.01 -10.89
C TYR A 219 4.17 7.45 -11.32
N SER A 220 4.05 6.11 -11.38
CA SER A 220 2.80 5.46 -11.80
C SER A 220 1.66 5.76 -10.83
N ILE A 221 1.87 5.63 -9.52
CA ILE A 221 0.85 5.95 -8.51
C ILE A 221 0.42 7.40 -8.62
N SER A 222 1.37 8.33 -8.64
CA SER A 222 1.05 9.77 -8.56
C SER A 222 0.23 10.20 -9.77
N PHE A 223 0.69 9.84 -10.97
CA PHE A 223 0.01 10.19 -12.22
C PHE A 223 -1.36 9.51 -12.33
N SER A 224 -1.44 8.20 -12.08
CA SER A 224 -2.69 7.47 -12.19
C SER A 224 -3.72 7.87 -11.13
N THR A 225 -3.28 8.25 -9.92
CA THR A 225 -4.19 8.75 -8.87
C THR A 225 -4.87 10.05 -9.30
N ILE A 226 -4.11 10.98 -9.89
CA ILE A 226 -4.65 12.24 -10.40
C ILE A 226 -5.69 11.97 -11.49
N LEU A 227 -5.36 11.10 -12.46
CA LEU A 227 -6.29 10.73 -13.53
C LEU A 227 -7.56 10.05 -13.01
N VAL A 228 -7.42 9.15 -12.04
CA VAL A 228 -8.56 8.45 -11.43
C VAL A 228 -9.48 9.44 -10.71
N TYR A 229 -8.94 10.36 -9.92
CA TYR A 229 -9.77 11.37 -9.25
C TYR A 229 -10.44 12.32 -10.24
N PHE A 230 -9.73 12.76 -11.27
CA PHE A 230 -10.32 13.59 -12.32
C PHE A 230 -11.50 12.88 -13.00
N ASN A 231 -11.31 11.62 -13.38
CA ASN A 231 -12.36 10.81 -14.00
C ASN A 231 -13.54 10.54 -13.07
N LEU A 232 -13.29 10.19 -11.79
CA LEU A 232 -14.34 9.98 -10.80
C LEU A 232 -15.18 11.25 -10.59
N PHE A 233 -14.51 12.38 -10.43
CA PHE A 233 -15.17 13.67 -10.24
C PHE A 233 -16.01 14.04 -11.47
N PHE A 234 -15.43 13.98 -12.67
CA PHE A 234 -16.12 14.33 -13.90
C PHE A 234 -17.31 13.40 -14.21
N ASN A 235 -17.13 12.09 -14.03
CA ASN A 235 -18.21 11.12 -14.23
C ASN A 235 -19.33 11.30 -13.21
N THR A 236 -19.00 11.64 -11.96
CA THR A 236 -20.03 11.92 -10.96
C THR A 236 -20.77 13.22 -11.27
N LEU A 237 -20.06 14.28 -11.67
CA LEU A 237 -20.67 15.56 -12.01
C LEU A 237 -21.62 15.44 -13.20
N THR A 238 -21.17 14.79 -14.28
CA THR A 238 -22.01 14.53 -15.46
C THR A 238 -23.21 13.66 -15.10
N TRP A 239 -23.05 12.69 -14.21
CA TRP A 239 -24.16 11.87 -13.76
C TRP A 239 -25.18 12.65 -12.91
N VAL A 240 -24.72 13.48 -11.97
CA VAL A 240 -25.60 14.30 -11.12
C VAL A 240 -26.43 15.28 -11.96
N ILE A 241 -25.81 15.97 -12.91
CA ILE A 241 -26.50 16.93 -13.79
C ILE A 241 -27.61 16.26 -14.59
N ASN A 242 -27.40 15.01 -15.03
CA ASN A 242 -28.30 14.35 -15.97
C ASN A 242 -29.33 13.43 -15.28
N TYR A 243 -29.04 12.91 -14.07
CA TYR A 243 -29.78 11.78 -13.49
C TYR A 243 -30.03 11.85 -11.97
N ASP A 244 -29.49 12.83 -11.22
CA ASP A 244 -29.69 12.94 -9.76
C ASP A 244 -30.31 14.27 -9.31
N PRO A 245 -31.65 14.35 -9.23
CA PRO A 245 -32.31 15.57 -8.78
C PRO A 245 -32.05 15.91 -7.30
N THR A 246 -31.54 14.98 -6.49
CA THR A 246 -31.27 15.21 -5.05
C THR A 246 -29.87 15.74 -4.77
N GLY A 247 -28.94 15.55 -5.71
CA GLY A 247 -27.53 15.92 -5.55
C GLY A 247 -26.76 15.09 -4.50
N ALA A 248 -27.38 14.08 -3.89
CA ALA A 248 -26.76 13.27 -2.84
C ALA A 248 -25.49 12.55 -3.34
N SER A 249 -25.42 12.21 -4.63
CA SER A 249 -24.26 11.55 -5.23
C SER A 249 -23.01 12.44 -5.32
N LEU A 250 -23.11 13.76 -5.10
CA LEU A 250 -21.93 14.65 -4.99
C LEU A 250 -21.04 14.31 -3.78
N LEU A 251 -21.56 13.61 -2.77
CA LEU A 251 -20.79 13.17 -1.61
C LEU A 251 -19.89 11.96 -1.93
N ILE A 252 -20.15 11.23 -3.02
CA ILE A 252 -19.40 10.02 -3.38
C ILE A 252 -17.91 10.33 -3.68
N PRO A 253 -17.56 11.29 -4.54
CA PRO A 253 -16.16 11.69 -4.75
C PRO A 253 -15.47 12.11 -3.46
N LEU A 254 -16.18 12.82 -2.56
CA LEU A 254 -15.62 13.25 -1.28
C LEU A 254 -15.21 12.03 -0.44
N ILE A 255 -16.09 11.04 -0.30
CA ILE A 255 -15.82 9.80 0.43
C ILE A 255 -14.66 9.02 -0.22
N LEU A 256 -14.66 8.91 -1.55
CA LEU A 256 -13.62 8.18 -2.29
C LEU A 256 -12.25 8.86 -2.25
N ILE A 257 -12.18 10.19 -2.09
CA ILE A 257 -10.92 10.92 -1.88
C ILE A 257 -10.28 10.57 -0.54
N PHE A 258 -11.09 10.34 0.50
CA PHE A 258 -10.58 9.95 1.82
C PHE A 258 -10.27 8.46 1.94
N LEU A 259 -10.78 7.62 1.02
CA LEU A 259 -10.62 6.17 1.07
C LEU A 259 -9.15 5.71 1.14
N PRO A 260 -8.21 6.22 0.32
CA PRO A 260 -6.79 5.85 0.41
C PRO A 260 -6.11 6.21 1.73
N PHE A 261 -6.68 7.11 2.53
CA PHE A 261 -6.14 7.50 3.84
C PHE A 261 -6.64 6.58 4.97
N LEU A 262 -7.71 5.82 4.72
CA LEU A 262 -8.29 4.89 5.69
C LEU A 262 -7.65 3.50 5.59
N ILE A 263 -7.37 3.03 4.37
CA ILE A 263 -6.74 1.72 4.11
C ILE A 263 -5.43 1.47 4.87
N PRO A 264 -4.54 2.47 5.13
CA PRO A 264 -3.39 2.30 6.02
C PRO A 264 -3.73 1.69 7.39
N GLY A 265 -4.94 1.90 7.88
CA GLY A 265 -5.44 1.29 9.11
C GLY A 265 -5.45 -0.25 9.05
N LEU A 266 -5.78 -0.84 7.89
CA LEU A 266 -5.77 -2.29 7.73
C LEU A 266 -4.37 -2.91 7.78
N TYR A 267 -3.36 -2.13 7.38
CA TYR A 267 -1.97 -2.57 7.41
C TYR A 267 -1.26 -2.25 8.72
N ALA A 268 -1.95 -1.64 9.68
CA ALA A 268 -1.37 -1.22 10.94
C ALA A 268 -0.68 -2.39 11.65
N ILE A 269 -1.40 -3.49 11.84
CA ILE A 269 -0.91 -4.67 12.54
C ILE A 269 0.27 -5.33 11.78
N PRO A 270 0.15 -5.64 10.46
CA PRO A 270 1.29 -6.08 9.65
C PRO A 270 2.55 -5.22 9.78
N MET A 271 2.42 -3.90 9.74
CA MET A 271 3.56 -2.98 9.80
C MET A 271 4.19 -2.90 11.19
N ILE A 272 3.38 -2.99 12.23
CA ILE A 272 3.89 -3.11 13.60
C ILE A 272 4.72 -4.38 13.73
N LEU A 273 4.21 -5.52 13.23
CA LEU A 273 4.95 -6.77 13.24
C LEU A 273 6.20 -6.70 12.36
N TYR A 274 6.16 -5.98 11.24
CA TYR A 274 7.32 -5.72 10.38
C TYR A 274 8.45 -5.07 11.15
N GLU A 275 8.16 -3.99 11.86
CA GLU A 275 9.15 -3.28 12.68
C GLU A 275 9.67 -4.16 13.81
N LEU A 276 8.79 -4.85 14.55
CA LEU A 276 9.19 -5.70 15.68
C LEU A 276 10.12 -6.83 15.26
N ASN A 277 9.99 -7.31 14.03
CA ASN A 277 10.79 -8.38 13.48
C ASN A 277 11.89 -7.90 12.53
N PHE A 278 12.11 -6.60 12.42
CA PHE A 278 13.02 -6.00 11.44
C PHE A 278 14.41 -6.62 11.49
N ASP A 279 15.08 -6.57 12.65
CA ASP A 279 16.44 -7.09 12.82
C ASP A 279 16.54 -8.59 12.52
N LYS A 280 15.53 -9.36 12.95
CA LYS A 280 15.46 -10.80 12.71
C LYS A 280 15.31 -11.09 11.22
N ASN A 281 14.49 -10.31 10.53
CA ASN A 281 14.24 -10.44 9.10
C ASN A 281 15.49 -10.05 8.29
N MET A 282 16.12 -8.93 8.61
CA MET A 282 17.34 -8.47 7.95
C MET A 282 18.50 -9.47 8.12
N LYS A 283 18.72 -9.99 9.33
CA LYS A 283 19.71 -11.05 9.57
C LYS A 283 19.45 -12.31 8.73
N ARG A 284 18.18 -12.69 8.54
CA ARG A 284 17.81 -13.84 7.68
C ARG A 284 18.12 -13.56 6.21
N ILE A 285 17.80 -12.37 5.73
CA ILE A 285 18.09 -11.94 4.35
C ILE A 285 19.60 -11.92 4.13
N HIS A 286 20.37 -11.22 4.98
CA HIS A 286 21.83 -11.14 4.87
C HIS A 286 22.48 -12.51 4.89
N LYS A 287 22.14 -13.38 5.85
CA LYS A 287 22.64 -14.76 5.90
C LYS A 287 22.33 -15.56 4.63
N HIS A 288 21.18 -15.33 4.00
CA HIS A 288 20.83 -15.99 2.75
C HIS A 288 21.65 -15.45 1.56
N LEU A 289 21.88 -14.14 1.51
CA LEU A 289 22.66 -13.48 0.46
C LEU A 289 24.17 -13.79 0.58
N GLU A 290 24.71 -13.88 1.79
CA GLU A 290 26.08 -14.31 2.08
C GLU A 290 26.35 -15.75 1.59
N LYS A 291 25.40 -16.67 1.81
CA LYS A 291 25.44 -18.03 1.24
C LYS A 291 25.44 -18.05 -0.29
N LYS A 292 25.19 -16.91 -0.94
CA LYS A 292 25.24 -16.71 -2.39
C LYS A 292 26.38 -15.79 -2.80
N GLU A 293 27.39 -15.66 -1.94
CA GLU A 293 28.65 -14.95 -2.22
C GLU A 293 28.44 -13.45 -2.51
N ILE A 294 27.39 -12.85 -1.95
CA ILE A 294 27.20 -11.40 -2.00
C ILE A 294 27.96 -10.78 -0.83
N PRO A 295 29.01 -9.96 -1.08
CA PRO A 295 29.85 -9.41 -0.03
C PRO A 295 29.19 -8.23 0.68
N HIS A 296 29.64 -7.96 1.90
CA HIS A 296 29.39 -6.69 2.58
C HIS A 296 30.31 -5.60 2.00
N ILE A 297 29.75 -4.43 1.72
CA ILE A 297 30.47 -3.28 1.16
C ILE A 297 30.15 -2.06 2.03
N ALA A 298 31.17 -1.42 2.57
CA ALA A 298 31.00 -0.14 3.25
C ALA A 298 30.91 0.98 2.20
N VAL A 299 29.73 1.57 2.05
CA VAL A 299 29.56 2.81 1.26
C VAL A 299 29.64 3.98 2.25
N PRO A 300 30.72 4.80 2.22
CA PRO A 300 30.87 5.90 3.16
C PRO A 300 29.76 6.95 2.98
N ASP A 301 29.28 7.52 4.08
CA ASP A 301 28.32 8.63 4.04
C ASP A 301 28.95 9.84 3.34
N PHE A 302 28.17 10.53 2.51
CA PHE A 302 28.60 11.72 1.80
C PHE A 302 29.07 12.81 2.77
N TYR A 303 28.39 12.98 3.91
CA TYR A 303 28.79 13.96 4.92
C TYR A 303 30.17 13.67 5.54
N ASP A 304 30.51 12.39 5.71
CA ASP A 304 31.81 11.98 6.22
C ASP A 304 32.92 12.19 5.19
N LEU A 305 32.59 12.07 3.90
CA LEU A 305 33.51 12.39 2.81
C LEU A 305 33.79 13.89 2.71
N VAL A 306 32.76 14.73 2.88
CA VAL A 306 32.92 16.21 2.88
C VAL A 306 33.79 16.66 4.06
N LYS A 307 33.52 16.18 5.27
CA LYS A 307 34.33 16.52 6.47
C LYS A 307 35.78 16.05 6.37
N LYS A 308 36.05 14.94 5.68
CA LYS A 308 37.43 14.49 5.39
C LYS A 308 38.11 15.33 4.31
N GLY A 309 37.35 15.91 3.38
CA GLY A 309 37.83 16.84 2.36
C GLY A 309 38.20 18.20 2.93
N GLU A 310 37.47 18.70 3.92
CA GLU A 310 37.73 19.98 4.60
C GLU A 310 38.92 19.95 5.57
N LYS A 311 39.41 18.75 5.93
CA LYS A 311 40.61 18.55 6.76
C LYS A 311 41.91 18.41 5.95
N LYS A 312 41.89 18.75 4.66
CA LYS A 312 43.08 18.84 3.80
C LYS A 312 43.33 20.28 3.42
#